data_AF-A0A0N0D0I8-F1
#
_entry.id   AF-A0A0N0D0I8-F1
#
_cell.length_a   1.000
_cell.length_b   1.000
_cell.length_c   1.000
_cell.angle_alpha   90.00
_cell.angle_beta   90.00
_cell.angle_gamma   90.00
#
_symmetry.space_group_name_H-M   'P 1'
#
loop_
_entity.id
_entity.type
_entity.pdbx_description
1 polymer ?
#
loop_
_entity_poly.entity_id
_entity_poly.type
_entity_poly.pdbx_seq_one_letter_code
_entity_poly.pdbx_strand_id
1 'polypeptide(L)'
;MKNLFLAVLFFLTWGLFLTHSLASQSETGHASWWIKTYDVIDPKDPMVSRTHNIFNKVNAAADKQSNHFPKLILLKSAGKYNALCLPDGSVILTQNALNICYENANISDGNAKMAFIIAHELAHLSNGDFWKPPESSIKQSKHEINKDNYPSEMMTLLDEMKDDSIKEFLADDFAIVYMIMAGYDPWVIVHSKGSNFFQEWVTQCNSIQSDPKGPHLSPDQRAKLIVLRIVDIIDNMKKFDIGIRLYQLGKYKDALVFLESFCEKFPSREVFNNIGLIYYQLGIKDMAACPEQAYRFKLSTFFDPESRAGNLRISTKRGCPMDNFYHAIRYFKKACEKDSFYKPAFINYSSALIMTGQYARAIGILRDDVLKYNKKSSDALNNFAVSLYLMGPDPFIQVDMFNDASKILKNVIKSDPKFSDAYFNLGRIQDERGRYASSKENWKKFLKLEPTGCFAKAVSPSSEKKQANTHFKNITFEETIPVKFGEIDITTEKQLKGYKKQILKIGAVYCEVYSRNGVHALALDDIIEVVEVPIKNTLNTTALSSKYGPPVMTFPSLSGKKTLIFKKFAVDIMDNVAKKVIHFEEKQFGVSSG
;
A
#
# COMPACT_ATOMS: atom_id res chain seq x y z
N MET A 1 -29.01 63.53 18.36
CA MET A 1 -29.73 62.29 17.99
C MET A 1 -29.53 61.89 16.52
N LYS A 2 -29.95 62.65 15.50
CA LYS A 2 -29.88 62.22 14.07
C LYS A 2 -28.53 61.59 13.64
N ASN A 3 -27.39 62.20 13.97
CA ASN A 3 -26.07 61.71 13.57
C ASN A 3 -25.69 60.34 14.18
N LEU A 4 -26.23 60.00 15.36
CA LEU A 4 -26.00 58.69 16.00
C LEU A 4 -26.74 57.57 15.23
N PHE A 5 -27.90 57.89 14.66
CA PHE A 5 -28.73 56.94 13.92
C PHE A 5 -28.10 56.55 12.57
N LEU A 6 -27.45 57.49 11.87
CA LEU A 6 -26.69 57.20 10.65
C LEU A 6 -25.49 56.29 10.94
N ALA A 7 -24.75 56.54 12.02
CA ALA A 7 -23.59 55.71 12.39
C ALA A 7 -24.00 54.26 12.69
N VAL A 8 -25.11 54.05 13.42
CA VAL A 8 -25.64 52.71 13.72
C VAL A 8 -26.11 51.98 12.45
N LEU A 9 -26.76 52.67 11.50
CA LEU A 9 -27.09 52.06 10.21
C LEU A 9 -25.84 51.64 9.42
N PHE A 10 -24.79 52.45 9.41
CA PHE A 10 -23.55 52.14 8.68
C PHE A 10 -22.81 50.93 9.27
N PHE A 11 -22.80 50.79 10.61
CA PHE A 11 -22.26 49.59 11.26
C PHE A 11 -23.12 48.34 11.02
N LEU A 12 -24.45 48.48 10.95
CA LEU A 12 -25.35 47.37 10.65
C LEU A 12 -25.18 46.87 9.20
N THR A 13 -25.03 47.76 8.21
CA THR A 13 -24.79 47.35 6.82
C THR A 13 -23.41 46.73 6.64
N TRP A 14 -22.35 47.28 7.21
CA TRP A 14 -21.02 46.64 7.19
C TRP A 14 -20.99 45.29 7.92
N GLY A 15 -21.68 45.17 9.06
CA GLY A 15 -21.84 43.90 9.78
C GLY A 15 -22.60 42.85 8.95
N LEU A 16 -23.63 43.26 8.21
CA LEU A 16 -24.37 42.37 7.31
C LEU A 16 -23.53 41.94 6.09
N PHE A 17 -22.70 42.82 5.52
CA PHE A 17 -21.79 42.44 4.42
C PHE A 17 -20.67 41.50 4.88
N LEU A 18 -20.06 41.74 6.04
CA LEU A 18 -19.03 40.86 6.61
C LEU A 18 -19.59 39.49 7.01
N THR A 19 -20.82 39.43 7.54
CA THR A 19 -21.47 38.15 7.86
C THR A 19 -21.93 37.41 6.61
N HIS A 20 -22.39 38.09 5.56
CA HIS A 20 -22.72 37.45 4.27
C HIS A 20 -21.48 36.91 3.55
N SER A 21 -20.34 37.62 3.55
CA SER A 21 -19.13 37.10 2.91
C SER A 21 -18.58 35.89 3.65
N LEU A 22 -18.53 35.90 4.98
CA LEU A 22 -18.12 34.75 5.80
C LEU A 22 -19.08 33.55 5.71
N ALA A 23 -20.40 33.79 5.65
CA ALA A 23 -21.38 32.71 5.43
C ALA A 23 -21.28 32.11 4.02
N SER A 24 -21.11 32.94 2.98
CA SER A 24 -20.88 32.49 1.61
C SER A 24 -19.58 31.69 1.46
N GLN A 25 -18.52 32.11 2.17
CA GLN A 25 -17.26 31.38 2.25
C GLN A 25 -17.40 30.02 2.97
N SER A 26 -18.32 29.86 3.92
CA SER A 26 -18.59 28.55 4.54
C SER A 26 -19.45 27.64 3.66
N GLU A 27 -20.47 28.19 2.97
CA GLU A 27 -21.31 27.40 2.04
C GLU A 27 -20.54 26.92 0.80
N THR A 28 -19.69 27.76 0.20
CA THR A 28 -18.88 27.37 -0.97
C THR A 28 -17.84 26.30 -0.66
N GLY A 29 -17.50 26.07 0.62
CA GLY A 29 -16.68 24.93 1.07
C GLY A 29 -17.41 23.58 1.04
N HIS A 30 -18.70 23.54 0.70
CA HIS A 30 -19.54 22.35 0.70
C HIS A 30 -20.12 21.99 -0.67
N ALA A 31 -20.06 20.71 -1.01
CA ALA A 31 -20.63 20.10 -2.21
C ALA A 31 -22.08 20.50 -2.52
N SER A 32 -22.91 20.62 -1.49
CA SER A 32 -24.33 20.95 -1.61
C SER A 32 -24.60 22.31 -2.26
N TRP A 33 -23.71 23.29 -2.04
CA TRP A 33 -23.82 24.60 -2.68
C TRP A 33 -23.55 24.51 -4.19
N TRP A 34 -22.50 23.79 -4.59
CA TRP A 34 -22.13 23.63 -6.00
C TRP A 34 -23.17 22.83 -6.79
N ILE A 35 -23.68 21.72 -6.22
CA ILE A 35 -24.78 20.94 -6.81
C ILE A 35 -26.02 21.82 -7.03
N LYS A 36 -26.42 22.61 -6.02
CA LYS A 36 -27.58 23.52 -6.10
C LYS A 36 -27.39 24.64 -7.13
N THR A 37 -26.16 25.06 -7.38
CA THR A 37 -25.84 26.24 -8.21
C THR A 37 -25.63 25.90 -9.68
N TYR A 38 -24.99 24.77 -9.98
CA TYR A 38 -24.57 24.43 -11.35
C TYR A 38 -25.20 23.16 -11.93
N ASP A 39 -25.92 22.38 -11.11
CA ASP A 39 -26.57 21.12 -11.44
C ASP A 39 -25.60 19.99 -11.90
N VAL A 40 -26.01 18.74 -11.67
CA VAL A 40 -25.21 17.54 -11.96
C VAL A 40 -25.34 17.10 -13.41
N ILE A 41 -24.31 16.42 -13.93
CA ILE A 41 -24.40 15.67 -15.19
C ILE A 41 -25.42 14.54 -15.00
N ASP A 42 -26.17 14.15 -16.05
CA ASP A 42 -27.14 13.05 -15.97
C ASP A 42 -26.45 11.76 -15.47
N PRO A 43 -26.87 11.16 -14.33
CA PRO A 43 -26.30 9.92 -13.83
C PRO A 43 -26.36 8.72 -14.79
N LYS A 44 -27.15 8.81 -15.88
CA LYS A 44 -27.23 7.82 -16.96
C LYS A 44 -26.14 7.98 -18.03
N ASP A 45 -25.41 9.08 -18.05
CA ASP A 45 -24.32 9.29 -19.01
C ASP A 45 -23.22 8.22 -18.81
N PRO A 46 -22.83 7.46 -19.86
CA PRO A 46 -21.76 6.47 -19.76
C PRO A 46 -20.42 7.04 -19.25
N MET A 47 -20.17 8.33 -19.48
CA MET A 47 -19.00 9.04 -18.99
C MET A 47 -19.03 9.27 -17.47
N VAL A 48 -20.21 9.51 -16.87
CA VAL A 48 -20.35 9.62 -15.41
C VAL A 48 -19.92 8.31 -14.75
N SER A 49 -20.43 7.17 -15.23
CA SER A 49 -20.03 5.85 -14.75
C SER A 49 -18.53 5.58 -14.97
N ARG A 50 -17.99 5.94 -16.16
CA ARG A 50 -16.56 5.79 -16.45
C ARG A 50 -15.68 6.60 -15.49
N THR A 51 -15.99 7.88 -15.29
CA THR A 51 -15.20 8.77 -14.44
C THR A 51 -15.29 8.39 -12.96
N HIS A 52 -16.44 7.91 -12.47
CA HIS A 52 -16.52 7.30 -11.13
C HIS A 52 -15.66 6.04 -11.00
N ASN A 53 -15.58 5.18 -12.03
CA ASN A 53 -14.70 4.01 -12.02
C ASN A 53 -13.21 4.38 -12.04
N ILE A 54 -12.83 5.45 -12.74
CA ILE A 54 -11.46 6.01 -12.69
C ILE A 54 -11.18 6.57 -11.29
N PHE A 55 -12.09 7.39 -10.76
CA PHE A 55 -11.99 7.95 -9.42
C PHE A 55 -11.83 6.88 -8.34
N ASN A 56 -12.62 5.80 -8.39
CA ASN A 56 -12.51 4.73 -7.42
C ASN A 56 -11.14 4.04 -7.44
N LYS A 57 -10.48 3.93 -8.60
CA LYS A 57 -9.10 3.41 -8.70
C LYS A 57 -8.06 4.41 -8.18
N VAL A 58 -8.14 5.68 -8.58
CA VAL A 58 -7.17 6.71 -8.17
C VAL A 58 -7.32 7.04 -6.68
N ASN A 59 -8.54 7.13 -6.16
CA ASN A 59 -8.84 7.26 -4.73
C ASN A 59 -8.41 6.01 -3.95
N ALA A 60 -8.58 4.78 -4.49
CA ALA A 60 -7.99 3.60 -3.87
C ALA A 60 -6.46 3.72 -3.76
N ALA A 61 -5.78 4.33 -4.73
CA ALA A 61 -4.33 4.54 -4.70
C ALA A 61 -3.90 5.69 -3.75
N ALA A 62 -4.59 6.83 -3.77
CA ALA A 62 -4.23 8.07 -3.05
C ALA A 62 -4.10 7.94 -1.52
N ASP A 63 -3.25 8.77 -0.91
CA ASP A 63 -3.20 8.95 0.54
C ASP A 63 -4.49 9.61 1.06
N LYS A 64 -4.87 9.34 2.31
CA LYS A 64 -6.12 9.81 2.94
C LYS A 64 -5.86 10.30 4.36
N GLN A 65 -5.22 11.46 4.44
CA GLN A 65 -4.86 12.13 5.69
C GLN A 65 -6.00 12.99 6.28
N SER A 66 -7.07 13.25 5.52
CA SER A 66 -8.24 14.01 5.99
C SER A 66 -9.29 13.11 6.65
N ASN A 67 -10.08 13.68 7.57
CA ASN A 67 -11.18 12.96 8.24
C ASN A 67 -12.40 12.70 7.33
N HIS A 68 -12.36 13.11 6.06
CA HIS A 68 -13.46 13.02 5.11
C HIS A 68 -13.09 12.06 3.97
N PHE A 69 -13.80 10.93 3.87
CA PHE A 69 -13.60 9.98 2.77
C PHE A 69 -13.85 10.68 1.42
N PRO A 70 -12.90 10.66 0.46
CA PRO A 70 -13.02 11.45 -0.77
C PRO A 70 -14.21 11.03 -1.65
N LYS A 71 -14.90 12.02 -2.24
CA LYS A 71 -16.08 11.82 -3.11
C LYS A 71 -15.91 12.57 -4.43
N LEU A 72 -16.24 11.94 -5.55
CA LEU A 72 -16.37 12.63 -6.83
C LEU A 72 -17.77 13.22 -7.01
N ILE A 73 -17.84 14.44 -7.54
CA ILE A 73 -19.06 15.11 -7.98
C ILE A 73 -18.85 15.62 -9.41
N LEU A 74 -19.83 15.38 -10.27
CA LEU A 74 -19.77 15.74 -11.69
C LEU A 74 -20.87 16.76 -12.02
N LEU A 75 -20.45 17.97 -12.37
CA LEU A 75 -21.34 19.11 -12.60
C LEU A 75 -21.38 19.52 -14.08
N LYS A 76 -22.49 20.12 -14.53
CA LYS A 76 -22.59 20.67 -15.88
C LYS A 76 -21.61 21.82 -16.12
N SER A 77 -21.33 22.60 -15.07
CA SER A 77 -20.30 23.66 -15.06
C SER A 77 -19.84 23.95 -13.62
N ALA A 78 -18.85 24.81 -13.43
CA ALA A 78 -18.43 25.31 -12.11
C ALA A 78 -17.90 26.76 -12.23
N GLY A 79 -18.67 27.61 -12.92
CA GLY A 79 -18.20 28.95 -13.33
C GLY A 79 -17.00 28.85 -14.28
N LYS A 80 -15.86 29.44 -13.90
CA LYS A 80 -14.60 29.37 -14.66
C LYS A 80 -13.73 28.14 -14.35
N TYR A 81 -14.12 27.31 -13.37
CA TYR A 81 -13.33 26.18 -12.91
C TYR A 81 -13.73 24.90 -13.65
N ASN A 82 -12.75 24.03 -13.92
CA ASN A 82 -12.96 22.73 -14.57
C ASN A 82 -12.72 21.55 -13.62
N ALA A 83 -11.80 21.73 -12.66
CA ALA A 83 -11.58 20.86 -11.51
C ALA A 83 -11.39 21.72 -10.24
N LEU A 84 -11.76 21.18 -9.08
CA LEU A 84 -11.36 21.68 -7.75
C LEU A 84 -11.67 20.66 -6.63
N CYS A 85 -10.98 20.78 -5.49
CA CYS A 85 -11.24 20.03 -4.26
C CYS A 85 -11.74 20.93 -3.10
N LEU A 86 -12.65 20.38 -2.28
CA LEU A 86 -13.36 21.08 -1.20
C LEU A 86 -12.99 20.55 0.21
N PRO A 87 -13.08 21.39 1.26
CA PRO A 87 -12.86 20.99 2.65
C PRO A 87 -13.72 19.80 3.15
N ASP A 88 -14.89 19.57 2.56
CA ASP A 88 -15.79 18.46 2.93
C ASP A 88 -15.43 17.08 2.36
N GLY A 89 -14.29 16.98 1.67
CA GLY A 89 -13.81 15.76 1.02
C GLY A 89 -14.23 15.62 -0.45
N SER A 90 -14.93 16.58 -1.03
CA SER A 90 -15.44 16.47 -2.40
C SER A 90 -14.44 16.98 -3.44
N VAL A 91 -14.25 16.19 -4.50
CA VAL A 91 -13.58 16.57 -5.75
C VAL A 91 -14.67 16.84 -6.78
N ILE A 92 -14.67 18.03 -7.37
CA ILE A 92 -15.59 18.45 -8.43
C ILE A 92 -14.86 18.39 -9.77
N LEU A 93 -15.50 17.81 -10.79
CA LEU A 93 -15.12 17.98 -12.19
C LEU A 93 -16.33 18.46 -13.01
N THR A 94 -16.09 19.25 -14.05
CA THR A 94 -17.13 19.71 -14.98
C THR A 94 -17.28 18.82 -16.21
N GLN A 95 -18.43 18.89 -16.88
CA GLN A 95 -18.62 18.34 -18.24
C GLN A 95 -17.50 18.78 -19.20
N ASN A 96 -17.00 20.02 -19.06
CA ASN A 96 -15.92 20.52 -19.88
C ASN A 96 -14.57 19.82 -19.57
N ALA A 97 -14.23 19.59 -18.30
CA ALA A 97 -13.07 18.76 -17.92
C ALA A 97 -13.16 17.33 -18.49
N LEU A 98 -14.36 16.74 -18.48
CA LEU A 98 -14.63 15.45 -19.10
C LEU A 98 -14.39 15.49 -20.61
N ASN A 99 -14.87 16.53 -21.31
CA ASN A 99 -14.69 16.67 -22.75
C ASN A 99 -13.20 16.81 -23.13
N ILE A 100 -12.46 17.72 -22.46
CA ILE A 100 -11.03 17.97 -22.67
C ILE A 100 -10.21 16.66 -22.61
N CYS A 101 -10.52 15.77 -21.66
CA CYS A 101 -9.77 14.52 -21.50
C CYS A 101 -9.89 13.56 -22.69
N TYR A 102 -11.03 13.53 -23.38
CA TYR A 102 -11.26 12.59 -24.49
C TYR A 102 -11.14 13.24 -25.88
N GLU A 103 -10.88 14.55 -25.96
CA GLU A 103 -10.67 15.20 -27.26
C GLU A 103 -9.38 14.70 -27.93
N ASN A 104 -9.49 14.31 -29.21
CA ASN A 104 -8.40 13.77 -30.04
C ASN A 104 -7.64 12.56 -29.45
N ALA A 105 -8.17 11.96 -28.39
CA ALA A 105 -7.54 10.91 -27.57
C ALA A 105 -8.25 9.56 -27.78
N ASN A 106 -7.52 8.45 -27.63
CA ASN A 106 -8.18 7.14 -27.53
C ASN A 106 -8.75 6.92 -26.12
N ILE A 107 -9.59 5.90 -25.92
CA ILE A 107 -10.25 5.65 -24.62
C ILE A 107 -9.23 5.46 -23.48
N SER A 108 -8.09 4.80 -23.74
CA SER A 108 -7.03 4.61 -22.74
C SER A 108 -6.34 5.92 -22.40
N ASP A 109 -5.99 6.72 -23.41
CA ASP A 109 -5.34 8.02 -23.21
C ASP A 109 -6.25 8.96 -22.41
N GLY A 110 -7.54 9.05 -22.77
CA GLY A 110 -8.49 9.89 -22.07
C GLY A 110 -8.81 9.40 -20.66
N ASN A 111 -8.77 8.08 -20.42
CA ASN A 111 -8.80 7.55 -19.05
C ASN A 111 -7.57 7.98 -18.24
N ALA A 112 -6.39 8.06 -18.84
CA ALA A 112 -5.15 8.47 -18.17
C ALA A 112 -5.11 9.98 -17.89
N LYS A 113 -5.51 10.82 -18.87
CA LYS A 113 -5.71 12.28 -18.69
C LYS A 113 -6.71 12.56 -17.54
N MET A 114 -7.85 11.85 -17.55
CA MET A 114 -8.85 11.93 -16.48
C MET A 114 -8.30 11.46 -15.13
N ALA A 115 -7.55 10.37 -15.10
CA ALA A 115 -6.92 9.86 -13.89
C ALA A 115 -5.93 10.87 -13.30
N PHE A 116 -5.16 11.58 -14.12
CA PHE A 116 -4.21 12.60 -13.68
C PHE A 116 -4.89 13.79 -12.99
N ILE A 117 -5.96 14.36 -13.56
CA ILE A 117 -6.71 15.47 -12.92
C ILE A 117 -7.25 15.02 -11.56
N ILE A 118 -7.90 13.85 -11.51
CA ILE A 118 -8.43 13.29 -10.26
C ILE A 118 -7.31 13.08 -9.24
N ALA A 119 -6.14 12.63 -9.69
CA ALA A 119 -4.99 12.38 -8.85
C ALA A 119 -4.39 13.68 -8.26
N HIS A 120 -4.35 14.75 -9.05
CA HIS A 120 -3.91 16.10 -8.66
C HIS A 120 -4.87 16.71 -7.61
N GLU A 121 -6.19 16.65 -7.84
CA GLU A 121 -7.18 17.10 -6.85
C GLU A 121 -7.16 16.28 -5.55
N LEU A 122 -6.91 14.97 -5.63
CA LEU A 122 -6.74 14.12 -4.45
C LEU A 122 -5.42 14.40 -3.71
N ALA A 123 -4.36 14.84 -4.40
CA ALA A 123 -3.11 15.28 -3.77
C ALA A 123 -3.32 16.56 -2.95
N HIS A 124 -3.97 17.58 -3.53
CA HIS A 124 -4.39 18.77 -2.76
C HIS A 124 -5.29 18.39 -1.57
N LEU A 125 -6.26 17.50 -1.78
CA LEU A 125 -7.16 17.05 -0.70
C LEU A 125 -6.41 16.31 0.43
N SER A 126 -5.39 15.50 0.12
CA SER A 126 -4.55 14.85 1.13
C SER A 126 -3.60 15.80 1.85
N ASN A 127 -3.20 16.90 1.22
CA ASN A 127 -2.30 17.90 1.83
C ASN A 127 -3.05 19.01 2.59
N GLY A 128 -4.39 18.94 2.68
CA GLY A 128 -5.23 19.98 3.28
C GLY A 128 -5.29 21.28 2.47
N ASP A 129 -4.99 21.17 1.18
CA ASP A 129 -4.56 22.28 0.33
C ASP A 129 -5.72 22.89 -0.49
N PHE A 130 -6.90 22.95 0.14
CA PHE A 130 -8.19 23.19 -0.49
C PHE A 130 -8.29 24.48 -1.32
N TRP A 131 -9.21 24.48 -2.30
CA TRP A 131 -9.63 25.66 -3.05
C TRP A 131 -10.12 26.79 -2.13
N LYS A 132 -9.80 28.04 -2.48
CA LYS A 132 -10.26 29.25 -1.77
C LYS A 132 -10.68 30.35 -2.76
N PRO A 133 -11.68 31.18 -2.42
CA PRO A 133 -11.98 32.39 -3.19
C PRO A 133 -10.84 33.43 -3.06
N PRO A 134 -10.67 34.33 -4.05
CA PRO A 134 -9.45 35.13 -4.25
C PRO A 134 -9.15 36.24 -3.21
N GLU A 135 -9.90 36.31 -2.10
CA GLU A 135 -9.80 37.40 -1.11
C GLU A 135 -9.34 36.93 0.30
N SER A 136 -9.00 35.64 0.48
CA SER A 136 -8.65 35.11 1.81
C SER A 136 -7.19 35.36 2.21
N SER A 137 -6.94 36.37 3.05
CA SER A 137 -5.60 36.83 3.47
C SER A 137 -4.99 36.10 4.68
N ILE A 138 -5.09 34.76 4.72
CA ILE A 138 -4.48 33.92 5.77
C ILE A 138 -3.13 33.37 5.28
N LYS A 139 -2.06 33.61 6.05
CA LYS A 139 -0.70 33.12 5.74
C LYS A 139 -0.68 31.59 5.61
N GLN A 140 -0.05 31.10 4.54
CA GLN A 140 0.18 29.69 4.28
C GLN A 140 1.14 29.07 5.32
N SER A 141 1.05 27.75 5.52
CA SER A 141 2.16 26.94 6.00
C SER A 141 3.24 26.88 4.93
N LYS A 142 4.52 27.00 5.29
CA LYS A 142 5.62 26.70 4.36
C LYS A 142 5.60 25.21 4.01
N HIS A 143 5.47 24.89 2.73
CA HIS A 143 5.70 23.54 2.22
C HIS A 143 7.20 23.32 2.03
N GLU A 144 7.87 22.74 3.03
CA GLU A 144 9.29 22.41 2.95
C GLU A 144 9.52 21.20 2.03
N ILE A 145 10.03 21.43 0.82
CA ILE A 145 10.50 20.36 -0.07
C ILE A 145 11.70 19.67 0.59
N ASN A 146 11.61 18.37 0.89
CA ASN A 146 12.79 17.59 1.21
C ASN A 146 13.64 17.37 -0.05
N LYS A 147 14.68 18.20 -0.23
CA LYS A 147 15.48 18.27 -1.45
C LYS A 147 16.15 16.94 -1.84
N ASP A 148 16.48 16.11 -0.86
CA ASP A 148 17.14 14.81 -1.06
C ASP A 148 16.26 13.78 -1.80
N ASN A 149 14.94 14.02 -1.91
CA ASN A 149 13.99 13.08 -2.50
C ASN A 149 13.90 13.16 -4.04
N TYR A 150 14.53 14.15 -4.67
CA TYR A 150 14.38 14.46 -6.11
C TYR A 150 15.73 14.43 -6.87
N PRO A 151 15.73 14.19 -8.20
CA PRO A 151 16.94 14.30 -9.03
C PRO A 151 17.57 15.69 -8.99
N SER A 152 18.90 15.78 -9.15
CA SER A 152 19.64 17.06 -9.10
C SER A 152 19.21 18.07 -10.17
N GLU A 153 18.97 17.62 -11.41
CA GLU A 153 18.43 18.47 -12.49
C GLU A 153 17.03 19.03 -12.15
N MET A 154 16.24 18.24 -11.40
CA MET A 154 14.93 18.65 -10.93
C MET A 154 15.06 19.72 -9.83
N MET A 155 16.03 19.58 -8.93
CA MET A 155 16.29 20.55 -7.88
C MET A 155 16.73 21.92 -8.41
N THR A 156 17.53 21.97 -9.49
CA THR A 156 17.87 23.24 -10.16
C THR A 156 16.62 23.98 -10.65
N LEU A 157 15.65 23.25 -11.20
CA LEU A 157 14.39 23.84 -11.67
C LEU A 157 13.47 24.26 -10.51
N LEU A 158 13.48 23.54 -9.38
CA LEU A 158 12.67 23.84 -8.19
C LEU A 158 13.18 25.06 -7.42
N ASP A 159 14.49 25.31 -7.39
CA ASP A 159 15.09 26.43 -6.66
C ASP A 159 14.87 27.80 -7.33
N GLU A 160 14.36 27.83 -8.56
CA GLU A 160 13.95 29.05 -9.28
C GLU A 160 12.46 29.42 -9.05
N MET A 161 11.72 28.65 -8.24
CA MET A 161 10.25 28.74 -8.12
C MET A 161 9.76 29.64 -6.97
N LYS A 162 8.46 29.99 -7.04
CA LYS A 162 7.70 30.63 -5.95
C LYS A 162 6.91 29.57 -5.16
N ASP A 163 6.57 29.87 -3.90
CA ASP A 163 5.83 28.97 -3.00
C ASP A 163 4.53 28.41 -3.63
N ASP A 164 3.73 29.24 -4.29
CA ASP A 164 2.51 28.79 -4.99
C ASP A 164 2.82 27.86 -6.19
N SER A 165 3.93 28.08 -6.90
CA SER A 165 4.39 27.20 -8.00
C SER A 165 4.82 25.83 -7.47
N ILE A 166 5.46 25.80 -6.30
CA ILE A 166 5.89 24.59 -5.60
C ILE A 166 4.67 23.75 -5.18
N LYS A 167 3.60 24.37 -4.70
CA LYS A 167 2.35 23.66 -4.36
C LYS A 167 1.76 22.93 -5.57
N GLU A 168 1.63 23.60 -6.71
CA GLU A 168 1.09 23.02 -7.95
C GLU A 168 1.98 21.86 -8.43
N PHE A 169 3.31 22.03 -8.38
CA PHE A 169 4.26 20.97 -8.69
C PHE A 169 4.14 19.76 -7.75
N LEU A 170 4.00 19.97 -6.43
CA LEU A 170 3.85 18.87 -5.47
C LEU A 170 2.55 18.08 -5.72
N ALA A 171 1.47 18.77 -6.11
CA ALA A 171 0.24 18.11 -6.54
C ALA A 171 0.43 17.29 -7.82
N ASP A 172 1.21 17.78 -8.80
CA ASP A 172 1.59 17.01 -9.99
C ASP A 172 2.47 15.78 -9.69
N ASP A 173 3.46 15.89 -8.79
CA ASP A 173 4.29 14.74 -8.36
C ASP A 173 3.42 13.64 -7.74
N PHE A 174 2.61 14.01 -6.74
CA PHE A 174 1.67 13.08 -6.14
C PHE A 174 0.66 12.57 -7.17
N ALA A 175 0.20 13.38 -8.13
CA ALA A 175 -0.72 12.94 -9.18
C ALA A 175 -0.13 11.81 -10.05
N ILE A 176 1.14 11.93 -10.44
CA ILE A 176 1.85 10.92 -11.23
C ILE A 176 2.03 9.64 -10.44
N VAL A 177 2.49 9.72 -9.18
CA VAL A 177 2.55 8.56 -8.29
C VAL A 177 1.16 7.91 -8.17
N TYR A 178 0.13 8.72 -7.93
CA TYR A 178 -1.24 8.29 -7.71
C TYR A 178 -1.83 7.56 -8.92
N MET A 179 -1.69 8.11 -10.14
CA MET A 179 -2.17 7.45 -11.36
C MET A 179 -1.39 6.17 -11.72
N ILE A 180 -0.09 6.11 -11.44
CA ILE A 180 0.77 4.96 -11.77
C ILE A 180 0.29 3.69 -11.06
N MET A 181 0.20 3.66 -9.72
CA MET A 181 -0.30 2.44 -9.04
C MET A 181 -1.84 2.29 -9.11
N ALA A 182 -2.57 3.27 -9.65
CA ALA A 182 -3.95 3.08 -10.09
C ALA A 182 -4.05 2.37 -11.47
N GLY A 183 -2.93 2.16 -12.15
CA GLY A 183 -2.81 1.40 -13.39
C GLY A 183 -2.94 2.23 -14.67
N TYR A 184 -2.65 3.53 -14.62
CA TYR A 184 -2.70 4.44 -15.77
C TYR A 184 -1.29 4.81 -16.24
N ASP A 185 -1.14 4.99 -17.56
CA ASP A 185 0.13 5.37 -18.17
C ASP A 185 0.42 6.87 -17.95
N PRO A 186 1.48 7.25 -17.22
CA PRO A 186 1.82 8.65 -16.99
C PRO A 186 2.42 9.33 -18.22
N TRP A 187 2.93 8.57 -19.21
CA TRP A 187 3.56 9.15 -20.41
C TRP A 187 2.55 9.91 -21.29
N VAL A 188 1.26 9.56 -21.22
CA VAL A 188 0.16 10.28 -21.89
C VAL A 188 0.09 11.76 -21.49
N ILE A 189 0.52 12.10 -20.27
CA ILE A 189 0.47 13.47 -19.74
C ILE A 189 1.57 14.35 -20.37
N VAL A 190 2.70 13.75 -20.75
CA VAL A 190 3.90 14.46 -21.26
C VAL A 190 4.16 14.25 -22.75
N HIS A 191 3.54 13.25 -23.38
CA HIS A 191 3.66 12.95 -24.82
C HIS A 191 2.29 12.85 -25.48
N SER A 192 1.77 13.94 -26.04
CA SER A 192 0.54 13.97 -26.85
C SER A 192 0.81 14.62 -28.21
N LYS A 193 1.11 13.79 -29.22
CA LYS A 193 1.13 14.14 -30.66
C LYS A 193 1.85 15.45 -31.03
N GLY A 194 2.99 15.75 -30.40
CA GLY A 194 3.77 16.97 -30.63
C GLY A 194 3.57 18.08 -29.59
N SER A 195 2.77 17.82 -28.55
CA SER A 195 2.59 18.67 -27.38
C SER A 195 2.45 17.80 -26.10
N ASN A 196 2.02 18.41 -24.99
CA ASN A 196 1.76 17.74 -23.71
C ASN A 196 0.35 18.07 -23.18
N PHE A 197 -0.17 17.28 -22.24
CA PHE A 197 -1.54 17.45 -21.74
C PHE A 197 -1.73 18.77 -20.98
N PHE A 198 -0.69 19.30 -20.31
CA PHE A 198 -0.77 20.63 -19.68
C PHE A 198 -1.04 21.72 -20.72
N GLN A 199 -0.46 21.63 -21.91
CA GLN A 199 -0.66 22.60 -22.99
C GLN A 199 -2.04 22.45 -23.63
N GLU A 200 -2.54 21.23 -23.83
CA GLU A 200 -3.92 20.99 -24.26
C GLU A 200 -4.91 21.60 -23.25
N TRP A 201 -4.76 21.26 -21.96
CA TRP A 201 -5.59 21.74 -20.86
C TRP A 201 -5.60 23.26 -20.77
N VAL A 202 -4.43 23.91 -20.80
CA VAL A 202 -4.31 25.37 -20.77
C VAL A 202 -4.96 26.01 -22.01
N THR A 203 -4.68 25.51 -23.22
CA THR A 203 -5.28 26.05 -24.46
C THR A 203 -6.81 25.95 -24.44
N GLN A 204 -7.38 24.85 -23.94
CA GLN A 204 -8.82 24.64 -23.92
C GLN A 204 -9.53 25.33 -22.72
N CYS A 205 -8.80 25.66 -21.65
CA CYS A 205 -9.30 26.52 -20.57
C CYS A 205 -9.22 28.01 -20.93
N ASN A 206 -8.18 28.45 -21.66
CA ASN A 206 -7.85 29.87 -21.89
C ASN A 206 -8.68 30.57 -22.99
N SER A 207 -9.98 30.27 -23.07
CA SER A 207 -10.96 31.21 -23.65
C SER A 207 -11.17 32.45 -22.76
N ILE A 208 -10.64 32.44 -21.53
CA ILE A 208 -10.57 33.56 -20.59
C ILE A 208 -9.10 33.75 -20.17
N GLN A 209 -8.66 35.00 -20.03
CA GLN A 209 -7.26 35.38 -19.82
C GLN A 209 -6.62 34.77 -18.54
N SER A 210 -5.55 34.00 -18.72
CA SER A 210 -4.55 33.76 -17.67
C SER A 210 -3.41 34.78 -17.80
N ASP A 211 -3.06 35.49 -16.72
CA ASP A 211 -1.93 36.44 -16.71
C ASP A 211 -0.60 35.70 -16.97
N PRO A 212 0.19 36.08 -18.00
CA PRO A 212 1.54 35.54 -18.23
C PRO A 212 2.54 35.76 -17.08
N LYS A 213 2.18 36.55 -16.06
CA LYS A 213 2.97 36.76 -14.83
C LYS A 213 2.42 36.02 -13.59
N GLY A 214 1.37 35.21 -13.77
CA GLY A 214 0.79 34.38 -12.72
C GLY A 214 1.80 33.38 -12.10
N PRO A 215 1.49 32.77 -10.95
CA PRO A 215 2.42 31.91 -10.21
C PRO A 215 2.59 30.50 -10.81
N HIS A 216 2.19 30.27 -12.06
CA HIS A 216 2.17 28.94 -12.66
C HIS A 216 3.38 28.73 -13.59
N LEU A 217 3.98 27.54 -13.48
CA LEU A 217 4.99 27.05 -14.42
C LEU A 217 4.39 26.91 -15.83
N SER A 218 5.21 27.06 -16.87
CA SER A 218 4.75 26.79 -18.23
C SER A 218 4.37 25.30 -18.39
N PRO A 219 3.47 24.97 -19.33
CA PRO A 219 3.15 23.58 -19.66
C PRO A 219 4.37 22.70 -19.91
N ASP A 220 5.38 23.23 -20.60
CA ASP A 220 6.62 22.52 -20.92
C ASP A 220 7.54 22.35 -19.70
N GLN A 221 7.56 23.33 -18.77
CA GLN A 221 8.26 23.19 -17.50
C GLN A 221 7.62 22.10 -16.63
N ARG A 222 6.28 22.08 -16.51
CA ARG A 222 5.54 21.00 -15.83
C ARG A 222 5.85 19.65 -16.49
N ALA A 223 5.75 19.57 -17.82
CA ALA A 223 6.05 18.34 -18.56
C ALA A 223 7.49 17.85 -18.34
N LYS A 224 8.50 18.72 -18.36
CA LYS A 224 9.90 18.32 -18.10
C LYS A 224 10.09 17.76 -16.69
N LEU A 225 9.55 18.42 -15.67
CA LEU A 225 9.62 17.96 -14.28
C LEU A 225 8.97 16.57 -14.13
N ILE A 226 7.81 16.38 -14.76
CA ILE A 226 7.10 15.10 -14.75
C ILE A 226 7.88 14.01 -15.49
N VAL A 227 8.53 14.29 -16.63
CA VAL A 227 9.44 13.33 -17.29
C VAL A 227 10.57 12.89 -16.35
N LEU A 228 11.25 13.83 -15.69
CA LEU A 228 12.32 13.52 -14.73
C LEU A 228 11.81 12.62 -13.59
N ARG A 229 10.59 12.87 -13.10
CA ARG A 229 9.98 12.12 -12.02
C ARG A 229 9.49 10.73 -12.44
N ILE A 230 8.93 10.56 -13.63
CA ILE A 230 8.55 9.24 -14.16
C ILE A 230 9.79 8.34 -14.27
N VAL A 231 10.91 8.88 -14.74
CA VAL A 231 12.19 8.13 -14.82
C VAL A 231 12.68 7.75 -13.41
N ASP A 232 12.71 8.68 -12.46
CA ASP A 232 13.10 8.40 -11.07
C ASP A 232 12.21 7.35 -10.38
N ILE A 233 10.90 7.36 -10.64
CA ILE A 233 9.98 6.30 -10.19
C ILE A 233 10.38 4.95 -10.79
N ILE A 234 10.55 4.86 -12.12
CA ILE A 234 10.86 3.61 -12.82
C ILE A 234 12.18 3.00 -12.32
N ASP A 235 13.23 3.79 -12.16
CA ASP A 235 14.54 3.31 -11.71
C ASP A 235 14.50 2.80 -10.26
N ASN A 236 13.74 3.45 -9.38
CA ASN A 236 13.63 3.04 -7.97
C ASN A 236 12.61 1.92 -7.74
N MET A 237 11.57 1.78 -8.56
CA MET A 237 10.63 0.65 -8.52
C MET A 237 11.35 -0.71 -8.61
N LYS A 238 12.53 -0.77 -9.25
CA LYS A 238 13.35 -1.99 -9.25
C LYS A 238 13.81 -2.41 -7.85
N LYS A 239 14.12 -1.46 -6.96
CA LYS A 239 14.41 -1.74 -5.54
C LYS A 239 13.20 -2.37 -4.87
N PHE A 240 12.01 -1.83 -5.12
CA PHE A 240 10.77 -2.34 -4.54
C PHE A 240 10.51 -3.81 -4.93
N ASP A 241 10.57 -4.12 -6.23
CA ASP A 241 10.38 -5.49 -6.74
C ASP A 241 11.32 -6.49 -6.04
N ILE A 242 12.59 -6.12 -5.89
CA ILE A 242 13.62 -6.94 -5.23
C ILE A 242 13.32 -7.10 -3.74
N GLY A 243 12.96 -6.02 -3.04
CA GLY A 243 12.58 -6.07 -1.62
C GLY A 243 11.39 -6.99 -1.36
N ILE A 244 10.36 -6.94 -2.22
CA ILE A 244 9.23 -7.87 -2.17
C ILE A 244 9.69 -9.30 -2.41
N ARG A 245 10.48 -9.56 -3.44
CA ARG A 245 10.93 -10.92 -3.75
C ARG A 245 11.78 -11.50 -2.62
N LEU A 246 12.71 -10.73 -2.07
CA LEU A 246 13.54 -11.16 -0.93
C LEU A 246 12.69 -11.44 0.31
N TYR A 247 11.63 -10.66 0.59
CA TYR A 247 10.69 -11.00 1.66
C TYR A 247 9.97 -12.32 1.40
N GLN A 248 9.45 -12.53 0.19
CA GLN A 248 8.75 -13.77 -0.19
C GLN A 248 9.65 -15.01 -0.05
N LEU A 249 10.97 -14.85 -0.21
CA LEU A 249 11.99 -15.89 -0.05
C LEU A 249 12.55 -15.99 1.38
N GLY A 250 11.99 -15.25 2.35
CA GLY A 250 12.43 -15.26 3.75
C GLY A 250 13.76 -14.53 4.03
N LYS A 251 14.32 -13.85 3.02
CA LYS A 251 15.55 -13.04 3.08
C LYS A 251 15.26 -11.66 3.66
N TYR A 252 14.67 -11.66 4.87
CA TYR A 252 14.07 -10.47 5.49
C TYR A 252 15.04 -9.33 5.78
N LYS A 253 16.32 -9.61 6.06
CA LYS A 253 17.34 -8.57 6.29
C LYS A 253 17.70 -7.83 5.00
N ASP A 254 17.79 -8.58 3.91
CA ASP A 254 18.20 -8.08 2.61
C ASP A 254 17.01 -7.32 1.99
N ALA A 255 15.82 -7.91 2.07
CA ALA A 255 14.54 -7.26 1.77
C ALA A 255 14.38 -5.89 2.47
N LEU A 256 14.79 -5.80 3.73
CA LEU A 256 14.72 -4.55 4.50
C LEU A 256 15.54 -3.44 3.86
N VAL A 257 16.77 -3.73 3.40
CA VAL A 257 17.66 -2.74 2.78
C VAL A 257 17.07 -2.16 1.50
N PHE A 258 16.52 -3.02 0.63
CA PHE A 258 15.85 -2.58 -0.60
C PHE A 258 14.58 -1.79 -0.34
N LEU A 259 13.74 -2.23 0.62
CA LEU A 259 12.53 -1.50 0.96
C LEU A 259 12.82 -0.19 1.69
N GLU A 260 13.77 -0.15 2.64
CA GLU A 260 14.15 1.10 3.33
C GLU A 260 14.73 2.13 2.34
N SER A 261 15.53 1.73 1.32
CA SER A 261 16.01 2.70 0.31
C SER A 261 15.05 3.01 -0.84
N PHE A 262 14.09 2.15 -1.15
CA PHE A 262 12.92 2.59 -1.92
C PHE A 262 12.13 3.65 -1.13
N CYS A 263 12.18 3.58 0.20
CA CYS A 263 11.30 4.35 1.07
C CYS A 263 11.78 5.71 1.56
N GLU A 264 13.05 6.01 1.31
CA GLU A 264 13.58 7.38 1.31
C GLU A 264 12.80 8.26 0.31
N LYS A 265 12.47 7.72 -0.88
CA LYS A 265 11.92 8.51 -2.01
C LYS A 265 10.39 8.59 -2.12
N PHE A 266 9.63 7.54 -1.78
CA PHE A 266 8.20 7.43 -2.15
C PHE A 266 7.15 7.37 -1.01
N PRO A 267 7.27 8.12 0.11
CA PRO A 267 6.57 7.78 1.35
C PRO A 267 5.02 7.82 1.33
N SER A 268 4.40 6.65 1.53
CA SER A 268 2.96 6.31 1.63
C SER A 268 2.77 4.86 2.19
N ARG A 269 1.55 4.28 2.20
CA ARG A 269 1.09 3.29 3.20
C ARG A 269 1.58 1.82 3.08
N GLU A 270 1.80 1.25 1.90
CA GLU A 270 1.95 -0.21 1.75
C GLU A 270 3.35 -0.75 2.12
N VAL A 271 4.43 -0.05 1.78
CA VAL A 271 5.79 -0.36 2.26
C VAL A 271 5.88 -0.06 3.75
N PHE A 272 5.19 0.96 4.28
CA PHE A 272 5.09 1.11 5.74
C PHE A 272 4.57 -0.19 6.35
N ASN A 273 3.55 -0.78 5.73
CA ASN A 273 3.07 -2.11 6.07
C ASN A 273 4.10 -3.22 5.79
N ASN A 274 4.81 -3.24 4.67
CA ASN A 274 5.73 -4.32 4.32
C ASN A 274 7.05 -4.30 5.10
N ILE A 275 7.63 -3.12 5.37
CA ILE A 275 8.74 -2.95 6.30
C ILE A 275 8.28 -3.28 7.72
N GLY A 276 7.09 -2.82 8.14
CA GLY A 276 6.49 -3.22 9.41
C GLY A 276 6.37 -4.74 9.54
N LEU A 277 6.00 -5.42 8.45
CA LEU A 277 5.87 -6.87 8.41
C LEU A 277 7.23 -7.59 8.32
N ILE A 278 8.24 -7.02 7.65
CA ILE A 278 9.64 -7.48 7.76
C ILE A 278 10.09 -7.44 9.23
N TYR A 279 9.90 -6.31 9.91
CA TYR A 279 10.23 -6.17 11.32
C TYR A 279 9.41 -7.15 12.19
N TYR A 280 8.13 -7.39 11.89
CA TYR A 280 7.32 -8.40 12.57
C TYR A 280 7.87 -9.83 12.37
N GLN A 281 8.23 -10.21 11.13
CA GLN A 281 8.80 -11.54 10.84
C GLN A 281 10.20 -11.72 11.44
N LEU A 282 11.01 -10.66 11.50
CA LEU A 282 12.27 -10.65 12.25
C LEU A 282 12.01 -10.82 13.76
N GLY A 283 11.01 -10.12 14.33
CA GLY A 283 10.59 -10.31 15.72
C GLY A 283 10.14 -11.74 16.02
N ILE A 284 9.33 -12.36 15.15
CA ILE A 284 8.94 -13.78 15.26
C ILE A 284 10.16 -14.72 15.17
N LYS A 285 11.15 -14.38 14.34
CA LYS A 285 12.40 -15.16 14.20
C LYS A 285 13.31 -15.03 15.42
N ASP A 286 13.45 -13.83 15.98
CA ASP A 286 14.25 -13.61 17.20
C ASP A 286 13.55 -14.22 18.43
N MET A 287 12.21 -14.13 18.49
CA MET A 287 11.37 -14.79 19.49
C MET A 287 11.24 -16.31 19.25
N ALA A 288 11.82 -16.89 18.19
CA ALA A 288 11.85 -18.35 18.03
C ALA A 288 12.68 -19.05 19.13
N ALA A 289 13.52 -18.30 19.87
CA ALA A 289 14.16 -18.75 21.11
C ALA A 289 13.22 -18.76 22.34
N CYS A 290 12.02 -18.16 22.22
CA CYS A 290 10.93 -18.16 23.21
C CYS A 290 9.65 -18.80 22.59
N PRO A 291 9.63 -20.10 22.20
CA PRO A 291 8.61 -20.67 21.30
C PRO A 291 7.18 -20.62 21.83
N GLU A 292 7.02 -20.73 23.15
CA GLU A 292 5.72 -20.68 23.84
C GLU A 292 5.03 -19.32 23.73
N GLN A 293 5.77 -18.26 23.39
CA GLN A 293 5.25 -16.93 23.08
C GLN A 293 5.07 -16.75 21.57
N ALA A 294 6.13 -17.04 20.77
CA ALA A 294 6.13 -16.83 19.32
C ALA A 294 5.02 -17.60 18.55
N TYR A 295 4.62 -18.77 19.05
CA TYR A 295 3.63 -19.63 18.41
C TYR A 295 2.41 -19.92 19.30
N ARG A 296 2.14 -19.07 20.31
CA ARG A 296 0.99 -19.22 21.21
C ARG A 296 -0.33 -19.12 20.44
N PHE A 297 -0.50 -18.03 19.69
CA PHE A 297 -1.65 -17.73 18.84
C PHE A 297 -1.19 -17.49 17.40
N LYS A 298 -2.02 -17.89 16.43
CA LYS A 298 -1.82 -17.56 15.02
C LYS A 298 -2.52 -16.24 14.72
N LEU A 299 -1.77 -15.15 14.84
CA LEU A 299 -2.24 -13.80 14.53
C LEU A 299 -2.22 -13.60 13.01
N SER A 300 -3.32 -13.05 12.48
CA SER A 300 -3.47 -12.87 11.04
C SER A 300 -2.60 -11.71 10.57
N THR A 301 -1.87 -11.88 9.46
CA THR A 301 -1.00 -10.85 8.90
C THR A 301 -1.11 -10.76 7.38
N PHE A 302 -1.11 -9.53 6.86
CA PHE A 302 -1.25 -9.22 5.44
C PHE A 302 0.05 -8.61 4.88
N PHE A 303 0.74 -9.38 4.05
CA PHE A 303 1.78 -8.84 3.17
C PHE A 303 1.12 -8.23 1.93
N ASP A 304 1.48 -7.00 1.56
CA ASP A 304 1.00 -6.38 0.33
C ASP A 304 2.13 -6.41 -0.73
N PRO A 305 2.04 -7.20 -1.81
CA PRO A 305 3.11 -7.29 -2.79
C PRO A 305 3.21 -6.06 -3.73
N GLU A 306 2.34 -5.05 -3.59
CA GLU A 306 2.34 -3.79 -4.36
C GLU A 306 2.55 -2.61 -3.38
N SER A 307 3.16 -1.45 -3.76
CA SER A 307 3.46 -0.46 -2.70
C SER A 307 3.79 1.04 -2.94
N ARG A 308 3.84 1.77 -1.81
CA ARG A 308 4.29 3.16 -1.52
C ARG A 308 4.84 3.29 -0.05
N ALA A 309 5.72 4.25 0.35
CA ALA A 309 6.90 4.11 1.29
C ALA A 309 6.97 4.64 2.81
N GLY A 310 8.00 4.40 3.68
CA GLY A 310 8.60 5.55 4.47
C GLY A 310 9.33 5.55 5.88
N ASN A 311 10.21 4.61 6.31
CA ASN A 311 11.22 4.73 7.42
C ASN A 311 10.73 4.90 8.92
N LEU A 312 11.47 4.72 10.06
CA LEU A 312 12.91 4.56 10.45
C LEU A 312 13.08 3.88 11.88
N ARG A 313 14.26 3.96 12.58
CA ARG A 313 14.83 3.02 13.61
C ARG A 313 15.22 3.57 15.03
N ILE A 314 15.63 2.71 16.01
CA ILE A 314 16.67 2.81 17.12
C ILE A 314 16.48 1.74 18.26
N SER A 315 17.50 1.45 19.12
CA SER A 315 17.71 0.21 19.94
C SER A 315 17.78 0.38 21.48
N THR A 316 17.42 -0.65 22.29
CA THR A 316 18.28 -1.28 23.36
C THR A 316 17.61 -2.29 24.33
N LYS A 317 17.99 -3.58 24.19
CA LYS A 317 18.52 -4.52 25.23
C LYS A 317 17.59 -5.17 26.32
N ARG A 318 17.55 -6.53 26.25
CA ARG A 318 17.27 -7.54 27.32
C ARG A 318 15.84 -7.68 27.90
N GLY A 319 14.95 -8.20 27.06
CA GLY A 319 13.94 -9.22 27.43
C GLY A 319 14.03 -10.42 26.47
N CYS A 320 12.97 -11.24 26.30
CA CYS A 320 12.76 -11.87 24.98
C CYS A 320 12.71 -10.73 23.94
N PRO A 321 13.33 -10.85 22.76
CA PRO A 321 13.63 -9.71 21.90
C PRO A 321 12.36 -9.05 21.30
N MET A 322 11.97 -7.91 21.87
CA MET A 322 10.78 -7.13 21.45
C MET A 322 11.10 -5.97 20.51
N ASP A 323 12.38 -5.55 20.39
CA ASP A 323 12.81 -4.39 19.60
C ASP A 323 12.20 -4.39 18.19
N ASN A 324 12.20 -5.54 17.52
CA ASN A 324 11.65 -5.70 16.18
C ASN A 324 10.10 -5.60 16.13
N PHE A 325 9.36 -5.99 17.18
CA PHE A 325 7.92 -5.72 17.26
C PHE A 325 7.61 -4.23 17.54
N TYR A 326 8.48 -3.52 18.26
CA TYR A 326 8.34 -2.06 18.43
C TYR A 326 8.62 -1.29 17.12
N HIS A 327 9.59 -1.74 16.31
CA HIS A 327 9.76 -1.24 14.95
C HIS A 327 8.51 -1.52 14.11
N ALA A 328 8.00 -2.75 14.12
CA ALA A 328 6.76 -3.12 13.44
C ALA A 328 5.59 -2.18 13.80
N ILE A 329 5.36 -1.92 15.10
CA ILE A 329 4.38 -0.94 15.60
C ILE A 329 4.58 0.46 15.00
N ARG A 330 5.81 0.99 14.98
CA ARG A 330 6.11 2.32 14.43
C ARG A 330 5.77 2.40 12.94
N TYR A 331 6.17 1.39 12.18
CA TYR A 331 5.95 1.30 10.74
C TYR A 331 4.46 1.08 10.41
N PHE A 332 3.75 0.18 11.09
CA PHE A 332 2.31 0.00 10.89
C PHE A 332 1.47 1.22 11.30
N LYS A 333 1.85 1.93 12.37
CA LYS A 333 1.19 3.20 12.75
C LYS A 333 1.29 4.22 11.61
N LYS A 334 2.47 4.39 11.01
CA LYS A 334 2.65 5.28 9.85
C LYS A 334 1.87 4.86 8.61
N ALA A 335 1.68 3.55 8.37
CA ALA A 335 0.79 3.08 7.31
C ALA A 335 -0.68 3.52 7.54
N CYS A 336 -1.15 3.47 8.79
CA CYS A 336 -2.49 3.92 9.18
C CYS A 336 -2.63 5.46 9.12
N GLU A 337 -1.57 6.20 9.43
CA GLU A 337 -1.52 7.67 9.30
C GLU A 337 -1.57 8.14 7.84
N LYS A 338 -1.10 7.32 6.90
CA LYS A 338 -1.15 7.61 5.45
C LYS A 338 -2.50 7.30 4.81
N ASP A 339 -3.23 6.31 5.29
CA ASP A 339 -4.60 6.04 4.87
C ASP A 339 -5.40 5.41 6.02
N SER A 340 -6.32 6.21 6.56
CA SER A 340 -7.22 5.85 7.67
C SER A 340 -8.22 4.71 7.35
N PHE A 341 -8.25 4.20 6.12
CA PHE A 341 -9.10 3.09 5.66
C PHE A 341 -8.29 1.86 5.19
N TYR A 342 -6.95 1.89 5.26
CA TYR A 342 -6.06 0.83 4.76
C TYR A 342 -5.97 -0.37 5.72
N LYS A 343 -7.00 -1.24 5.67
CA LYS A 343 -7.22 -2.42 6.52
C LYS A 343 -5.98 -3.32 6.78
N PRO A 344 -5.10 -3.63 5.80
CA PRO A 344 -3.91 -4.47 6.05
C PRO A 344 -3.03 -3.92 7.18
N ALA A 345 -2.80 -2.60 7.19
CA ALA A 345 -1.99 -1.95 8.21
C ALA A 345 -2.61 -2.07 9.60
N PHE A 346 -3.91 -1.79 9.76
CA PHE A 346 -4.60 -1.89 11.05
C PHE A 346 -4.59 -3.33 11.60
N ILE A 347 -4.78 -4.33 10.75
CA ILE A 347 -4.75 -5.74 11.14
C ILE A 347 -3.33 -6.13 11.58
N ASN A 348 -2.30 -5.79 10.80
CA ASN A 348 -0.91 -6.04 11.17
C ASN A 348 -0.45 -5.27 12.42
N TYR A 349 -0.90 -4.01 12.58
CA TYR A 349 -0.67 -3.20 13.78
C TYR A 349 -1.25 -3.89 15.01
N SER A 350 -2.48 -4.41 14.91
CA SER A 350 -3.09 -5.19 15.99
C SER A 350 -2.26 -6.43 16.34
N SER A 351 -1.71 -7.15 15.35
CA SER A 351 -0.82 -8.29 15.59
C SER A 351 0.42 -7.89 16.37
N ALA A 352 1.11 -6.81 15.98
CA ALA A 352 2.30 -6.34 16.70
C ALA A 352 1.99 -5.77 18.11
N LEU A 353 0.81 -5.16 18.30
CA LEU A 353 0.31 -4.75 19.61
C LEU A 353 0.04 -5.96 20.52
N ILE A 354 -0.57 -7.04 20.01
CA ILE A 354 -0.78 -8.28 20.75
C ILE A 354 0.57 -8.91 21.15
N MET A 355 1.53 -9.00 20.22
CA MET A 355 2.87 -9.54 20.52
C MET A 355 3.66 -8.73 21.55
N THR A 356 3.29 -7.46 21.80
CA THR A 356 3.89 -6.59 22.84
C THR A 356 2.98 -6.39 24.06
N GLY A 357 1.92 -7.20 24.22
CA GLY A 357 1.04 -7.17 25.39
C GLY A 357 -0.01 -6.05 25.41
N GLN A 358 -0.11 -5.25 24.35
CA GLN A 358 -0.92 -4.03 24.31
C GLN A 358 -2.37 -4.29 23.86
N TYR A 359 -3.02 -5.28 24.49
CA TYR A 359 -4.30 -5.84 24.05
C TYR A 359 -5.43 -4.81 23.95
N ALA A 360 -5.55 -3.90 24.92
CA ALA A 360 -6.56 -2.84 24.91
C ALA A 360 -6.42 -1.89 23.69
N ARG A 361 -5.19 -1.61 23.24
CA ARG A 361 -4.95 -0.83 22.01
C ARG A 361 -5.34 -1.61 20.76
N ALA A 362 -5.01 -2.91 20.70
CA ALA A 362 -5.42 -3.78 19.60
C ALA A 362 -6.96 -3.88 19.50
N ILE A 363 -7.65 -4.01 20.63
CA ILE A 363 -9.12 -4.02 20.73
C ILE A 363 -9.72 -2.72 20.18
N GLY A 364 -9.23 -1.56 20.61
CA GLY A 364 -9.73 -0.25 20.16
C GLY A 364 -9.61 -0.08 18.64
N ILE A 365 -8.40 -0.26 18.11
CA ILE A 365 -8.10 -0.11 16.67
C ILE A 365 -8.95 -1.07 15.82
N LEU A 366 -8.99 -2.35 16.19
CA LEU A 366 -9.78 -3.34 15.45
C LEU A 366 -11.28 -3.03 15.51
N ARG A 367 -11.80 -2.54 16.63
CA ARG A 367 -13.21 -2.15 16.78
C ARG A 367 -13.56 -0.94 15.93
N ASP A 368 -12.79 0.14 16.07
CA ASP A 368 -13.19 1.48 15.65
C ASP A 368 -12.75 1.82 14.21
N ASP A 369 -11.59 1.34 13.78
CA ASP A 369 -11.04 1.60 12.45
C ASP A 369 -11.41 0.51 11.43
N VAL A 370 -11.51 -0.76 11.87
CA VAL A 370 -11.77 -1.90 10.96
C VAL A 370 -13.20 -2.44 11.06
N LEU A 371 -13.62 -2.93 12.23
CA LEU A 371 -14.88 -3.67 12.38
C LEU A 371 -16.12 -2.76 12.33
N LYS A 372 -16.01 -1.50 12.73
CA LYS A 372 -17.05 -0.46 12.55
C LYS A 372 -17.59 -0.42 11.12
N TYR A 373 -16.69 -0.44 10.14
CA TYR A 373 -17.02 -0.39 8.70
C TYR A 373 -17.03 -1.77 8.02
N ASN A 374 -16.30 -2.76 8.54
CA ASN A 374 -16.22 -4.11 7.99
C ASN A 374 -16.46 -5.21 9.05
N LYS A 375 -17.71 -5.30 9.53
CA LYS A 375 -18.18 -6.21 10.60
C LYS A 375 -17.98 -7.72 10.35
N LYS A 376 -17.47 -8.13 9.18
CA LYS A 376 -17.29 -9.53 8.75
C LYS A 376 -15.85 -9.89 8.34
N SER A 377 -14.85 -9.06 8.65
CA SER A 377 -13.45 -9.42 8.38
C SER A 377 -12.99 -10.55 9.31
N SER A 378 -12.75 -11.74 8.74
CA SER A 378 -12.27 -12.94 9.47
C SER A 378 -11.03 -12.64 10.31
N ASP A 379 -10.06 -11.97 9.71
CA ASP A 379 -8.75 -11.63 10.26
C ASP A 379 -8.83 -10.63 11.41
N ALA A 380 -9.61 -9.56 11.22
CA ALA A 380 -9.83 -8.56 12.25
C ALA A 380 -10.61 -9.16 13.43
N LEU A 381 -11.62 -10.01 13.18
CA LEU A 381 -12.35 -10.74 14.21
C LEU A 381 -11.46 -11.76 14.94
N ASN A 382 -10.52 -12.40 14.24
CA ASN A 382 -9.56 -13.34 14.80
C ASN A 382 -8.59 -12.65 15.79
N ASN A 383 -7.92 -11.58 15.34
CA ASN A 383 -7.03 -10.80 16.21
C ASN A 383 -7.80 -10.13 17.36
N PHE A 384 -9.04 -9.69 17.13
CA PHE A 384 -9.90 -9.09 18.16
C PHE A 384 -10.29 -10.11 19.23
N ALA A 385 -10.66 -11.35 18.83
CA ALA A 385 -10.94 -12.42 19.77
C ALA A 385 -9.72 -12.84 20.60
N VAL A 386 -8.53 -12.93 19.98
CA VAL A 386 -7.28 -13.20 20.72
C VAL A 386 -6.94 -12.06 21.68
N SER A 387 -7.13 -10.80 21.26
CA SER A 387 -6.90 -9.63 22.13
C SER A 387 -7.84 -9.62 23.33
N LEU A 388 -9.14 -9.90 23.13
CA LEU A 388 -10.11 -10.02 24.22
C LEU A 388 -9.72 -11.12 25.20
N TYR A 389 -9.38 -12.32 24.69
CA TYR A 389 -8.97 -13.44 25.53
C TYR A 389 -7.67 -13.16 26.29
N LEU A 390 -6.71 -12.42 25.72
CA LEU A 390 -5.46 -12.05 26.39
C LEU A 390 -5.60 -10.89 27.37
N MET A 391 -6.65 -10.07 27.26
CA MET A 391 -6.94 -8.97 28.19
C MET A 391 -7.64 -9.46 29.48
N GLY A 392 -8.49 -10.49 29.40
CA GLY A 392 -9.26 -10.98 30.56
C GLY A 392 -8.46 -11.62 31.72
N PRO A 393 -7.24 -12.15 31.50
CA PRO A 393 -6.31 -12.56 32.56
C PRO A 393 -5.46 -11.44 33.17
N ASP A 394 -5.64 -10.18 32.77
CA ASP A 394 -4.92 -9.06 33.37
C ASP A 394 -5.33 -8.86 34.84
N PRO A 395 -4.39 -8.72 35.79
CA PRO A 395 -4.71 -8.63 37.22
C PRO A 395 -5.58 -7.42 37.59
N PHE A 396 -5.66 -6.39 36.74
CA PHE A 396 -6.50 -5.22 36.90
C PHE A 396 -7.84 -5.31 36.13
N ILE A 397 -8.02 -6.31 35.25
CA ILE A 397 -9.22 -6.50 34.41
C ILE A 397 -9.81 -7.89 34.66
N GLN A 398 -10.49 -8.07 35.80
CA GLN A 398 -11.09 -9.34 36.22
C GLN A 398 -12.38 -9.71 35.44
N VAL A 399 -12.30 -9.76 34.10
CA VAL A 399 -13.44 -10.07 33.21
C VAL A 399 -13.07 -11.20 32.26
N ASP A 400 -13.66 -12.38 32.47
CA ASP A 400 -13.36 -13.59 31.70
C ASP A 400 -13.98 -13.57 30.28
N MET A 401 -13.29 -12.90 29.36
CA MET A 401 -13.70 -12.77 27.95
C MET A 401 -13.63 -14.09 27.13
N PHE A 402 -13.32 -15.23 27.75
CA PHE A 402 -13.26 -16.55 27.09
C PHE A 402 -14.50 -16.86 26.26
N ASN A 403 -15.70 -16.55 26.78
CA ASN A 403 -16.96 -16.85 26.10
C ASN A 403 -17.14 -16.02 24.83
N ASP A 404 -16.85 -14.73 24.87
CA ASP A 404 -16.98 -13.85 23.70
C ASP A 404 -15.90 -14.11 22.65
N ALA A 405 -14.63 -14.30 23.06
CA ALA A 405 -13.57 -14.72 22.16
C ALA A 405 -13.93 -16.05 21.45
N SER A 406 -14.39 -17.05 22.20
CA SER A 406 -14.85 -18.33 21.65
C SER A 406 -16.05 -18.19 20.71
N LYS A 407 -16.99 -17.29 21.01
CA LYS A 407 -18.18 -17.00 20.21
C LYS A 407 -17.82 -16.29 18.89
N ILE A 408 -16.87 -15.36 18.94
CA ILE A 408 -16.36 -14.65 17.76
C ILE A 408 -15.63 -15.62 16.83
N LEU A 409 -14.71 -16.45 17.33
CA LEU A 409 -14.01 -17.44 16.50
C LEU A 409 -14.96 -18.50 15.91
N LYS A 410 -15.97 -18.95 16.65
CA LYS A 410 -17.04 -19.80 16.10
C LYS A 410 -17.85 -19.12 15.00
N ASN A 411 -18.09 -17.81 15.11
CA ASN A 411 -18.75 -17.05 14.05
C ASN A 411 -17.86 -16.92 12.80
N VAL A 412 -16.55 -16.65 12.96
CA VAL A 412 -15.58 -16.64 11.85
C VAL A 412 -15.56 -17.99 11.13
N ILE A 413 -15.45 -19.10 11.87
CA ILE A 413 -15.51 -20.48 11.35
C ILE A 413 -16.83 -20.74 10.59
N LYS A 414 -17.96 -20.14 11.01
CA LYS A 414 -19.26 -20.28 10.35
C LYS A 414 -19.37 -19.45 9.07
N SER A 415 -18.76 -18.26 9.00
CA SER A 415 -18.76 -17.40 7.81
C SER A 415 -17.68 -17.78 6.79
N ASP A 416 -16.54 -18.26 7.25
CA ASP A 416 -15.42 -18.73 6.45
C ASP A 416 -14.85 -20.04 7.01
N PRO A 417 -15.41 -21.20 6.59
CA PRO A 417 -14.95 -22.51 7.04
C PRO A 417 -13.54 -22.90 6.58
N LYS A 418 -12.88 -22.08 5.73
CA LYS A 418 -11.50 -22.30 5.26
C LYS A 418 -10.47 -21.47 6.04
N PHE A 419 -10.91 -20.56 6.91
CA PHE A 419 -10.03 -19.70 7.70
C PHE A 419 -9.35 -20.49 8.84
N SER A 420 -8.12 -20.95 8.57
CA SER A 420 -7.32 -21.83 9.43
C SER A 420 -7.05 -21.23 10.82
N ASP A 421 -6.67 -19.95 10.89
CA ASP A 421 -6.29 -19.26 12.14
C ASP A 421 -7.36 -19.38 13.22
N ALA A 422 -8.65 -19.25 12.86
CA ALA A 422 -9.73 -19.32 13.83
C ALA A 422 -9.89 -20.71 14.46
N TYR A 423 -9.60 -21.79 13.72
CA TYR A 423 -9.54 -23.14 14.30
C TYR A 423 -8.32 -23.29 15.23
N PHE A 424 -7.15 -22.76 14.84
CA PHE A 424 -5.95 -22.81 15.68
C PHE A 424 -6.16 -22.07 17.00
N ASN A 425 -6.63 -20.81 16.93
CA ASN A 425 -6.83 -19.95 18.10
C ASN A 425 -7.98 -20.44 18.98
N LEU A 426 -9.07 -20.94 18.40
CA LEU A 426 -10.16 -21.55 19.19
C LEU A 426 -9.68 -22.83 19.88
N GLY A 427 -8.80 -23.61 19.23
CA GLY A 427 -8.10 -24.74 19.85
C GLY A 427 -7.23 -24.32 21.02
N ARG A 428 -6.34 -23.33 20.84
CA ARG A 428 -5.48 -22.80 21.92
C ARG A 428 -6.27 -22.26 23.11
N ILE A 429 -7.30 -21.45 22.86
CA ILE A 429 -8.17 -20.89 23.90
C ILE A 429 -8.90 -21.99 24.69
N GLN A 430 -9.22 -23.11 24.05
CA GLN A 430 -9.81 -24.28 24.71
C GLN A 430 -8.77 -25.09 25.49
N ASP A 431 -7.57 -25.27 24.92
CA ASP A 431 -6.42 -25.98 25.51
C ASP A 431 -5.97 -25.35 26.84
N GLU A 432 -5.71 -24.04 26.83
CA GLU A 432 -5.35 -23.25 28.02
C GLU A 432 -6.44 -23.23 29.11
N ARG A 433 -7.69 -23.57 28.74
CA ARG A 433 -8.84 -23.67 29.65
C ARG A 433 -9.25 -25.11 29.94
N GLY A 434 -8.36 -26.08 29.69
CA GLY A 434 -8.54 -27.50 30.03
C GLY A 434 -9.64 -28.21 29.22
N ARG A 435 -10.09 -27.65 28.10
CA ARG A 435 -11.15 -28.21 27.22
C ARG A 435 -10.53 -29.05 26.10
N TYR A 436 -9.64 -29.96 26.48
CA TYR A 436 -8.75 -30.72 25.58
C TYR A 436 -9.48 -31.48 24.45
N ALA A 437 -10.67 -32.03 24.71
CA ALA A 437 -11.45 -32.74 23.70
C ALA A 437 -11.86 -31.83 22.53
N SER A 438 -12.40 -30.64 22.84
CA SER A 438 -12.77 -29.63 21.86
C SER A 438 -11.55 -29.01 21.18
N SER A 439 -10.47 -28.79 21.93
CA SER A 439 -9.18 -28.34 21.38
C SER A 439 -8.67 -29.29 20.31
N LYS A 440 -8.61 -30.60 20.61
CA LYS A 440 -8.16 -31.65 19.69
C LYS A 440 -9.01 -31.74 18.41
N GLU A 441 -10.32 -31.49 18.49
CA GLU A 441 -11.19 -31.41 17.31
C GLU A 441 -10.84 -30.21 16.42
N ASN A 442 -10.60 -29.04 17.04
CA ASN A 442 -10.23 -27.82 16.31
C ASN A 442 -8.81 -27.90 15.72
N TRP A 443 -7.84 -28.46 16.45
CA TRP A 443 -6.51 -28.75 15.91
C TRP A 443 -6.55 -29.75 14.74
N LYS A 444 -7.43 -30.78 14.78
CA LYS A 444 -7.62 -31.69 13.65
C LYS A 444 -8.20 -30.99 12.41
N LYS A 445 -9.07 -29.98 12.59
CA LYS A 445 -9.57 -29.15 11.49
C LYS A 445 -8.49 -28.21 10.96
N PHE A 446 -7.73 -27.57 11.85
CA PHE A 446 -6.57 -26.74 11.51
C PHE A 446 -5.54 -27.53 10.69
N LEU A 447 -5.07 -28.69 11.17
CA LEU A 447 -4.08 -29.53 10.49
C LEU A 447 -4.57 -30.08 9.13
N LYS A 448 -5.90 -30.13 8.88
CA LYS A 448 -6.46 -30.48 7.56
C LYS A 448 -6.38 -29.30 6.57
N LEU A 449 -6.38 -28.07 7.06
CA LEU A 449 -6.21 -26.84 6.24
C LEU A 449 -4.73 -26.48 6.08
N GLU A 450 -3.95 -26.62 7.16
CA GLU A 450 -2.52 -26.33 7.25
C GLU A 450 -1.77 -27.49 7.93
N PRO A 451 -1.35 -28.52 7.17
CA PRO A 451 -0.64 -29.68 7.71
C PRO A 451 0.82 -29.39 8.12
N THR A 452 1.31 -28.16 7.92
CA THR A 452 2.75 -27.83 7.88
C THR A 452 3.07 -26.43 8.40
N GLY A 453 4.33 -26.19 8.77
CA GLY A 453 4.80 -24.92 9.36
C GLY A 453 4.95 -24.97 10.89
N CYS A 454 5.38 -23.87 11.52
CA CYS A 454 5.62 -23.84 12.96
C CYS A 454 4.34 -24.07 13.78
N PHE A 455 3.22 -23.45 13.41
CA PHE A 455 1.93 -23.64 14.06
C PHE A 455 1.43 -25.09 13.99
N ALA A 456 1.58 -25.76 12.84
CA ALA A 456 1.29 -27.19 12.72
C ALA A 456 2.17 -28.02 13.66
N LYS A 457 3.50 -27.84 13.61
CA LYS A 457 4.47 -28.52 14.49
C LYS A 457 4.19 -28.32 15.99
N ALA A 458 3.59 -27.18 16.37
CA ALA A 458 3.22 -26.88 17.75
C ALA A 458 2.02 -27.72 18.24
N VAL A 459 1.10 -28.15 17.36
CA VAL A 459 -0.13 -28.89 17.72
C VAL A 459 -0.19 -30.34 17.20
N SER A 460 0.76 -30.76 16.34
CA SER A 460 0.88 -32.16 15.91
C SER A 460 1.14 -33.10 17.11
N PRO A 461 0.50 -34.29 17.14
CA PRO A 461 0.85 -35.39 18.05
C PRO A 461 2.35 -35.74 18.02
N SER A 462 2.90 -36.22 19.13
CA SER A 462 4.32 -36.56 19.27
C SER A 462 4.81 -37.60 18.25
N SER A 463 3.94 -38.51 17.81
CA SER A 463 4.19 -39.47 16.72
C SER A 463 4.33 -38.79 15.35
N GLU A 464 3.51 -37.77 15.07
CA GLU A 464 3.42 -37.07 13.78
C GLU A 464 4.49 -35.98 13.63
N LYS A 465 5.10 -35.51 14.72
CA LYS A 465 6.20 -34.52 14.68
C LYS A 465 7.41 -34.97 13.84
N LYS A 466 7.59 -36.28 13.59
CA LYS A 466 8.60 -36.83 12.65
C LYS A 466 8.16 -36.84 11.18
N GLN A 467 6.85 -36.77 10.88
CA GLN A 467 6.30 -36.80 9.50
C GLN A 467 6.02 -35.41 8.92
N ALA A 468 6.08 -34.34 9.71
CA ALA A 468 5.89 -32.96 9.22
C ALA A 468 6.87 -32.52 8.12
N ASN A 469 7.98 -33.24 7.90
CA ASN A 469 8.94 -33.01 6.82
C ASN A 469 8.68 -33.86 5.55
N THR A 470 7.79 -34.88 5.57
CA THR A 470 7.62 -35.83 4.44
C THR A 470 6.50 -35.45 3.46
N HIS A 471 5.72 -34.40 3.72
CA HIS A 471 4.59 -34.01 2.84
C HIS A 471 4.96 -33.14 1.63
N PHE A 472 6.11 -32.46 1.62
CA PHE A 472 6.54 -31.65 0.48
C PHE A 472 7.50 -32.44 -0.43
N LYS A 473 7.20 -32.49 -1.73
CA LYS A 473 8.09 -33.08 -2.74
C LYS A 473 9.35 -32.21 -2.86
N ASN A 474 10.53 -32.78 -2.60
CA ASN A 474 11.82 -32.07 -2.66
C ASN A 474 12.35 -31.91 -4.12
N ILE A 475 11.45 -31.62 -5.04
CA ILE A 475 11.64 -31.65 -6.50
C ILE A 475 11.93 -30.22 -6.99
N THR A 476 12.88 -30.06 -7.90
CA THR A 476 13.12 -28.81 -8.63
C THR A 476 12.05 -28.58 -9.70
N PHE A 477 11.79 -27.33 -10.07
CA PHE A 477 11.02 -27.07 -11.28
C PHE A 477 11.74 -27.65 -12.52
N GLU A 478 10.99 -27.98 -13.56
CA GLU A 478 11.49 -28.76 -14.72
C GLU A 478 12.25 -27.95 -15.77
N GLU A 479 12.07 -26.62 -15.80
CA GLU A 479 12.80 -25.75 -16.73
C GLU A 479 14.26 -25.58 -16.28
N THR A 480 15.18 -25.61 -17.25
CA THR A 480 16.62 -25.49 -17.01
C THR A 480 16.98 -24.08 -16.52
N ILE A 481 17.68 -23.99 -15.39
CA ILE A 481 18.12 -22.70 -14.84
C ILE A 481 19.22 -22.11 -15.76
N PRO A 482 19.02 -20.93 -16.37
CA PRO A 482 19.91 -20.40 -17.41
C PRO A 482 21.18 -19.71 -16.87
N VAL A 483 21.24 -19.45 -15.56
CA VAL A 483 22.38 -18.86 -14.85
C VAL A 483 22.63 -19.68 -13.58
N LYS A 484 23.88 -20.02 -13.31
CA LYS A 484 24.33 -20.78 -12.14
C LYS A 484 24.21 -19.92 -10.86
N PHE A 485 23.82 -20.54 -9.73
CA PHE A 485 23.89 -19.92 -8.39
C PHE A 485 25.31 -19.88 -7.83
N GLY A 486 25.51 -19.02 -6.83
CA GLY A 486 26.81 -18.81 -6.19
C GLY A 486 27.58 -17.63 -6.79
N GLU A 487 28.86 -17.51 -6.43
CA GLU A 487 29.76 -16.46 -6.89
C GLU A 487 29.79 -16.35 -8.43
N ILE A 488 29.93 -15.12 -8.96
CA ILE A 488 30.08 -14.85 -10.39
C ILE A 488 31.48 -15.27 -10.85
N ASP A 489 31.67 -16.59 -11.04
CA ASP A 489 32.86 -17.16 -11.66
C ASP A 489 32.86 -17.01 -13.20
N ILE A 490 34.00 -17.31 -13.83
CA ILE A 490 34.23 -17.21 -15.29
C ILE A 490 33.18 -17.96 -16.14
N THR A 491 32.52 -18.98 -15.58
CA THR A 491 31.40 -19.72 -16.19
C THR A 491 30.10 -18.91 -16.11
N THR A 492 29.82 -18.33 -14.94
CA THR A 492 28.68 -17.45 -14.68
C THR A 492 28.78 -16.18 -15.54
N GLU A 493 29.96 -15.56 -15.66
CA GLU A 493 30.20 -14.44 -16.59
C GLU A 493 29.86 -14.81 -18.05
N LYS A 494 30.26 -16.00 -18.51
CA LYS A 494 29.95 -16.50 -19.86
C LYS A 494 28.45 -16.72 -20.07
N GLN A 495 27.73 -17.17 -19.04
CA GLN A 495 26.26 -17.30 -19.07
C GLN A 495 25.58 -15.92 -19.12
N LEU A 496 26.09 -14.95 -18.36
CA LEU A 496 25.59 -13.57 -18.29
C LEU A 496 25.96 -12.71 -19.51
N LYS A 497 26.82 -13.20 -20.42
CA LYS A 497 27.23 -12.48 -21.63
C LYS A 497 26.02 -12.12 -22.51
N GLY A 498 25.78 -10.83 -22.68
CA GLY A 498 24.66 -10.29 -23.45
C GLY A 498 23.34 -10.12 -22.67
N TYR A 499 23.37 -10.21 -21.33
CA TYR A 499 22.31 -9.67 -20.48
C TYR A 499 22.51 -8.16 -20.29
N LYS A 500 21.42 -7.39 -20.23
CA LYS A 500 21.48 -6.00 -19.74
C LYS A 500 21.70 -6.04 -18.22
N LYS A 501 22.86 -5.55 -17.79
CA LYS A 501 23.24 -5.37 -16.39
C LYS A 501 22.76 -4.00 -15.88
N GLN A 502 22.14 -3.97 -14.70
CA GLN A 502 21.81 -2.78 -13.93
C GLN A 502 22.40 -2.95 -12.52
N ILE A 503 23.12 -1.94 -12.04
CA ILE A 503 23.76 -1.96 -10.72
C ILE A 503 22.93 -1.09 -9.76
N LEU A 504 22.65 -1.62 -8.57
CA LEU A 504 21.96 -0.94 -7.48
C LEU A 504 22.86 -1.00 -6.23
N LYS A 505 23.51 0.11 -5.89
CA LYS A 505 24.29 0.23 -4.66
C LYS A 505 23.41 0.81 -3.56
N ILE A 506 23.22 0.08 -2.46
CA ILE A 506 22.35 0.50 -1.35
C ILE A 506 23.12 0.38 -0.03
N GLY A 507 23.70 1.50 0.41
CA GLY A 507 24.60 1.52 1.55
C GLY A 507 25.82 0.63 1.32
N ALA A 508 25.90 -0.46 2.08
CA ALA A 508 26.93 -1.48 1.96
C ALA A 508 26.57 -2.63 1.00
N VAL A 509 25.28 -2.84 0.67
CA VAL A 509 24.85 -3.93 -0.23
C VAL A 509 25.11 -3.53 -1.67
N TYR A 510 25.79 -4.40 -2.40
CA TYR A 510 26.07 -4.26 -3.82
C TYR A 510 25.19 -5.24 -4.60
N CYS A 511 24.24 -4.72 -5.38
CA CYS A 511 23.25 -5.53 -6.07
C CYS A 511 23.39 -5.40 -7.59
N GLU A 512 23.35 -6.51 -8.30
CA GLU A 512 23.38 -6.54 -9.76
C GLU A 512 22.17 -7.28 -10.33
N VAL A 513 21.42 -6.59 -11.19
CA VAL A 513 20.25 -7.14 -11.88
C VAL A 513 20.63 -7.37 -13.34
N TYR A 514 20.70 -8.64 -13.74
CA TYR A 514 20.92 -9.06 -15.11
C TYR A 514 19.58 -9.40 -15.76
N SER A 515 19.33 -8.92 -16.98
CA SER A 515 18.07 -9.16 -17.71
C SER A 515 18.27 -9.49 -19.19
N ARG A 516 17.58 -10.53 -19.67
CA ARG A 516 17.59 -10.96 -21.09
C ARG A 516 16.37 -11.80 -21.42
N ASN A 517 15.63 -11.45 -22.47
CA ASN A 517 14.49 -12.24 -22.99
C ASN A 517 13.46 -12.67 -21.90
N GLY A 518 13.22 -11.81 -20.91
CA GLY A 518 12.34 -12.07 -19.76
C GLY A 518 12.95 -12.91 -18.63
N VAL A 519 14.15 -13.48 -18.82
CA VAL A 519 14.96 -14.03 -17.73
C VAL A 519 15.57 -12.88 -16.93
N HIS A 520 15.53 -12.99 -15.61
CA HIS A 520 16.22 -12.09 -14.69
C HIS A 520 17.10 -12.89 -13.73
N ALA A 521 18.34 -12.46 -13.52
CA ALA A 521 19.20 -12.99 -12.46
C ALA A 521 19.58 -11.84 -11.51
N LEU A 522 19.47 -12.09 -10.21
CA LEU A 522 19.80 -11.16 -9.14
C LEU A 522 21.07 -11.66 -8.45
N ALA A 523 22.12 -10.84 -8.49
CA ALA A 523 23.28 -11.00 -7.61
C ALA A 523 23.20 -10.04 -6.42
N LEU A 524 23.59 -10.53 -5.25
CA LEU A 524 23.86 -9.73 -4.06
C LEU A 524 25.30 -10.00 -3.64
N ASP A 525 26.10 -8.94 -3.48
CA ASP A 525 27.52 -8.97 -3.13
C ASP A 525 28.31 -10.00 -3.99
N ASP A 526 28.11 -9.91 -5.31
CA ASP A 526 28.67 -10.77 -6.37
C ASP A 526 28.29 -12.28 -6.32
N ILE A 527 27.25 -12.63 -5.56
CA ILE A 527 26.67 -13.99 -5.49
C ILE A 527 25.29 -14.00 -6.17
N ILE A 528 25.12 -14.82 -7.21
CA ILE A 528 23.81 -15.09 -7.84
C ILE A 528 22.92 -15.84 -6.86
N GLU A 529 21.80 -15.21 -6.50
CA GLU A 529 20.97 -15.57 -5.34
C GLU A 529 19.49 -15.81 -5.69
N VAL A 530 19.02 -15.29 -6.83
CA VAL A 530 17.68 -15.55 -7.39
C VAL A 530 17.76 -15.55 -8.91
N VAL A 531 17.12 -16.53 -9.57
CA VAL A 531 16.97 -16.57 -11.03
C VAL A 531 15.50 -16.76 -11.40
N GLU A 532 14.92 -15.77 -12.07
CA GLU A 532 13.55 -15.79 -12.56
C GLU A 532 13.50 -16.15 -14.05
N VAL A 533 12.61 -17.08 -14.43
CA VAL A 533 12.46 -17.56 -15.82
C VAL A 533 10.98 -17.50 -16.23
N PRO A 534 10.64 -16.98 -17.43
CA PRO A 534 9.27 -17.03 -17.95
C PRO A 534 8.88 -18.48 -18.30
N ILE A 535 7.78 -18.97 -17.72
CA ILE A 535 7.29 -20.33 -17.97
C ILE A 535 6.65 -20.37 -19.34
N LYS A 536 7.10 -21.29 -20.20
CA LYS A 536 6.62 -21.37 -21.60
C LYS A 536 5.33 -22.18 -21.76
N ASN A 537 5.11 -23.16 -20.89
CA ASN A 537 3.97 -24.08 -20.97
C ASN A 537 2.85 -23.64 -20.01
N THR A 538 1.60 -23.70 -20.46
CA THR A 538 0.40 -23.28 -19.70
C THR A 538 0.10 -24.21 -18.50
N LEU A 539 0.87 -24.07 -17.43
CA LEU A 539 0.66 -24.76 -16.16
C LEU A 539 -0.39 -24.02 -15.32
N ASN A 540 -1.48 -24.70 -14.97
CA ASN A 540 -2.46 -24.17 -14.01
C ASN A 540 -2.16 -24.60 -12.57
N THR A 541 -2.81 -23.97 -11.60
CA THR A 541 -2.61 -24.24 -10.16
C THR A 541 -2.85 -25.69 -9.78
N THR A 542 -3.84 -26.37 -10.36
CA THR A 542 -4.13 -27.80 -10.11
C THR A 542 -3.02 -28.71 -10.64
N ALA A 543 -2.50 -28.43 -11.83
CA ALA A 543 -1.38 -29.17 -12.43
C ALA A 543 -0.09 -29.01 -11.62
N LEU A 544 0.20 -27.78 -11.16
CA LEU A 544 1.31 -27.51 -10.23
C LEU A 544 1.15 -28.31 -8.93
N SER A 545 -0.02 -28.28 -8.30
CA SER A 545 -0.26 -28.99 -7.04
C SER A 545 -0.17 -30.51 -7.18
N SER A 546 -0.61 -31.07 -8.31
CA SER A 546 -0.44 -32.50 -8.60
C SER A 546 1.05 -32.86 -8.77
N LYS A 547 1.78 -32.09 -9.59
CA LYS A 547 3.18 -32.36 -9.95
C LYS A 547 4.14 -32.14 -8.77
N TYR A 548 4.08 -30.98 -8.13
CA TYR A 548 5.03 -30.52 -7.11
C TYR A 548 4.51 -30.59 -5.66
N GLY A 549 3.24 -30.96 -5.46
CA GLY A 549 2.60 -31.01 -4.13
C GLY A 549 1.98 -29.65 -3.74
N PRO A 550 1.41 -29.53 -2.54
CA PRO A 550 0.92 -28.23 -2.05
C PRO A 550 2.09 -27.24 -1.90
N PRO A 551 1.87 -25.93 -2.09
CA PRO A 551 2.87 -24.92 -1.77
C PRO A 551 3.10 -24.84 -0.25
N VAL A 552 4.32 -24.46 0.14
CA VAL A 552 4.75 -24.20 1.52
C VAL A 552 4.12 -22.91 2.04
N MET A 553 3.96 -21.91 1.17
CA MET A 553 3.37 -20.61 1.48
C MET A 553 2.72 -20.01 0.23
N THR A 554 1.78 -19.08 0.39
CA THR A 554 1.12 -18.37 -0.71
C THR A 554 0.98 -16.90 -0.37
N PHE A 555 1.48 -16.02 -1.25
CA PHE A 555 1.34 -14.58 -1.16
C PHE A 555 0.36 -14.07 -2.22
N PRO A 556 -0.90 -13.75 -1.86
CA PRO A 556 -1.85 -13.14 -2.79
C PRO A 556 -1.61 -11.62 -2.94
N SER A 557 -1.89 -11.07 -4.12
CA SER A 557 -2.00 -9.62 -4.34
C SER A 557 -3.46 -9.16 -4.46
N LEU A 558 -3.69 -7.86 -4.25
CA LEU A 558 -4.98 -7.22 -4.54
C LEU A 558 -5.31 -7.24 -6.05
N SER A 559 -4.29 -7.20 -6.91
CA SER A 559 -4.38 -7.38 -8.37
C SER A 559 -4.66 -8.82 -8.83
N GLY A 560 -4.95 -9.77 -7.93
CA GLY A 560 -5.32 -11.15 -8.25
C GLY A 560 -4.14 -12.08 -8.61
N LYS A 561 -2.92 -11.55 -8.69
CA LYS A 561 -1.68 -12.33 -8.81
C LYS A 561 -1.44 -13.10 -7.52
N LYS A 562 -0.71 -14.22 -7.58
CA LYS A 562 -0.32 -15.00 -6.39
C LYS A 562 1.07 -15.61 -6.57
N THR A 563 1.98 -15.36 -5.65
CA THR A 563 3.26 -16.10 -5.61
C THR A 563 3.08 -17.34 -4.73
N LEU A 564 3.26 -18.53 -5.31
CA LEU A 564 3.25 -19.81 -4.62
C LEU A 564 4.68 -20.23 -4.30
N ILE A 565 5.03 -20.38 -3.01
CA ILE A 565 6.36 -20.84 -2.58
C ILE A 565 6.35 -22.36 -2.49
N PHE A 566 7.28 -23.03 -3.16
CA PHE A 566 7.61 -24.44 -2.98
C PHE A 566 9.00 -24.56 -2.34
N LYS A 567 9.44 -25.77 -1.99
CA LYS A 567 10.68 -25.96 -1.22
C LYS A 567 11.97 -25.50 -1.95
N LYS A 568 11.99 -25.53 -3.28
CA LYS A 568 13.18 -25.25 -4.12
C LYS A 568 12.98 -24.17 -5.19
N PHE A 569 11.78 -23.60 -5.25
CA PHE A 569 11.39 -22.60 -6.24
C PHE A 569 10.08 -21.94 -5.81
N ALA A 570 9.75 -20.79 -6.40
CA ALA A 570 8.42 -20.19 -6.32
C ALA A 570 7.83 -20.02 -7.72
N VAL A 571 6.53 -19.78 -7.81
CA VAL A 571 5.82 -19.57 -9.07
C VAL A 571 4.86 -18.39 -8.93
N ASP A 572 4.98 -17.41 -9.83
CA ASP A 572 3.98 -16.34 -9.95
C ASP A 572 2.82 -16.81 -10.84
N ILE A 573 1.62 -16.80 -10.26
CA ILE A 573 0.34 -17.12 -10.89
C ILE A 573 -0.40 -15.83 -11.22
N MET A 574 -1.01 -15.79 -12.41
CA MET A 574 -1.93 -14.75 -12.85
C MET A 574 -3.05 -15.43 -13.66
N ASP A 575 -4.31 -15.14 -13.35
CA ASP A 575 -5.49 -15.77 -13.98
C ASP A 575 -5.51 -17.31 -13.85
N ASN A 576 -5.07 -17.83 -12.70
CA ASN A 576 -4.82 -19.25 -12.40
C ASN A 576 -3.75 -19.94 -13.28
N VAL A 577 -3.03 -19.20 -14.13
CA VAL A 577 -1.94 -19.68 -15.00
C VAL A 577 -0.59 -19.23 -14.45
N ALA A 578 0.37 -20.15 -14.41
CA ALA A 578 1.76 -19.87 -14.09
C ALA A 578 2.42 -19.03 -15.20
N LYS A 579 3.04 -17.90 -14.84
CA LYS A 579 3.70 -16.99 -15.79
C LYS A 579 5.23 -17.00 -15.67
N LYS A 580 5.74 -17.22 -14.46
CA LYS A 580 7.17 -17.12 -14.11
C LYS A 580 7.49 -18.10 -12.99
N VAL A 581 8.60 -18.82 -13.15
CA VAL A 581 9.24 -19.59 -12.08
C VAL A 581 10.38 -18.75 -11.50
N ILE A 582 10.60 -18.89 -10.20
CA ILE A 582 11.65 -18.22 -9.44
C ILE A 582 12.47 -19.30 -8.76
N HIS A 583 13.69 -19.50 -9.22
CA HIS A 583 14.64 -20.41 -8.61
C HIS A 583 15.45 -19.66 -7.56
N PHE A 584 15.73 -20.32 -6.43
CA PHE A 584 16.56 -19.83 -5.33
C PHE A 584 17.14 -21.02 -4.58
N GLU A 585 18.26 -20.85 -3.87
CA GLU A 585 18.77 -21.90 -2.99
C GLU A 585 18.18 -21.78 -1.58
N GLU A 586 17.56 -22.86 -1.10
CA GLU A 586 17.19 -23.00 0.31
C GLU A 586 18.47 -23.23 1.10
N LYS A 587 18.79 -22.32 2.05
CA LYS A 587 19.82 -22.62 3.06
C LYS A 587 19.38 -23.88 3.79
N GLN A 588 20.12 -24.98 3.59
CA GLN A 588 19.82 -26.22 4.30
C GLN A 588 19.82 -25.92 5.80
N PHE A 589 18.67 -26.09 6.45
CA PHE A 589 18.58 -26.18 7.91
C PHE A 589 19.17 -27.52 8.34
N GLY A 590 20.48 -27.67 8.14
CA GLY A 590 21.26 -28.76 8.66
C GLY A 590 21.13 -28.74 10.18
N VAL A 591 20.84 -29.91 10.75
CA VAL A 591 20.99 -30.12 12.19
C VAL A 591 22.48 -30.06 12.47
N SER A 592 22.95 -28.92 12.96
CA SER A 592 24.27 -28.82 13.58
C SER A 592 24.23 -29.61 14.89
N SER A 593 24.55 -30.90 14.79
CA SER A 593 24.89 -31.72 15.96
C SER A 593 26.24 -31.24 16.49
N GLY A 594 26.19 -30.40 17.52
CA GLY A 594 27.32 -29.76 18.19
C GLY A 594 26.79 -28.90 19.32
#